data_AF-E9DT10-F1
#
_entry.id   AF-E9DT10-F1
#
_cell.length_a   1.000
_cell.length_b   1.000
_cell.length_c   1.000
_cell.angle_alpha   90.00
_cell.angle_beta   90.00
_cell.angle_gamma   90.00
#
_symmetry.space_group_name_H-M   'P 1'
#
loop_
_entity.id
_entity.type
_entity.pdbx_description
1 polymer ?
#
loop_
_entity_poly.entity_id
_entity_poly.type
_entity_poly.pdbx_seq_one_letter_code
_entity_poly.pdbx_strand_id
1 'polypeptide(L)'
;MGLLSLTYTRPQHVEQQSLQRSRETLSDEKTDGSVKSGRSGYSAGIPDSLSFDNVMNGGTCPPMTIRDFMNYLIYIEHSAENLQFFLWYKDYVKRFHEANAPDISLAPAWTQAMEDEAVAKIRKEHAKKTRSPPEAASIFRGTDFEKQVPDMPENALNPFNSPPQSSNGCSDKGSISAASRSLPIATSGSYNSQAAEAFQSAGARLPFTIQPFRDEVNRVIATYIMNGAPRQLNLASWEQKAAAQALSHTTHPTALRGVFRTVDSSLRQQAHPNFVRWSICNGNPARVFFARFLGIFLIIAGFAIAIPITLSKLGRGYRAVAAIAWVLGISTLVAAYKGMCVVLHGMHHRHVRPWELFVQDDGEKPNKRSFDSFGSHNSYEDEPWVVKYERRNVVRKVFDREVWIQEPALRQIQDTIFVQALLASVLLSGVLAAIFVAVPEGHLF
;
A
#
# COMPACT_ATOMS: atom_id res chain seq x y z
N MET A 1 22.57 4.38 21.03
CA MET A 1 21.71 4.97 19.97
C MET A 1 20.53 5.64 20.66
N GLY A 2 20.19 6.86 20.28
CA GLY A 2 19.18 7.66 20.99
C GLY A 2 17.75 7.31 20.60
N LEU A 3 16.80 7.60 21.49
CA LEU A 3 15.36 7.57 21.20
C LEU A 3 15.01 8.68 20.19
N LEU A 4 14.00 8.43 19.35
CA LEU A 4 13.35 9.52 18.62
C LEU A 4 12.62 10.45 19.59
N SER A 5 12.31 11.66 19.14
CA SER A 5 11.51 12.61 19.91
C SER A 5 10.25 11.94 20.48
N LEU A 6 9.92 12.20 21.74
CA LEU A 6 8.69 11.70 22.36
C LEU A 6 7.42 12.23 21.67
N THR A 7 7.54 13.27 20.84
CA THR A 7 6.46 13.77 19.97
C THR A 7 6.29 12.96 18.68
N TYR A 8 7.12 11.93 18.46
CA TYR A 8 7.02 11.04 17.31
C TYR A 8 5.60 10.50 17.15
N THR A 9 5.07 10.62 15.95
CA THR A 9 3.76 10.08 15.59
C THR A 9 3.95 9.11 14.44
N ARG A 10 3.38 7.91 14.57
CA ARG A 10 3.39 6.90 13.51
C ARG A 10 2.72 7.45 12.25
N PRO A 11 3.25 7.18 11.04
CA PRO A 11 2.60 7.58 9.80
C PRO A 11 1.13 7.17 9.74
N GLN A 12 0.28 8.07 9.26
CA GLN A 12 -1.12 7.77 9.01
C GLN A 12 -1.23 6.83 7.81
N HIS A 13 -2.30 6.02 7.80
CA HIS A 13 -2.57 5.17 6.65
C HIS A 13 -3.07 6.04 5.50
N VAL A 14 -2.49 5.86 4.31
CA VAL A 14 -2.90 6.56 3.10
C VAL A 14 -3.75 5.60 2.27
N GLU A 15 -5.04 5.91 2.15
CA GLU A 15 -5.97 5.12 1.34
C GLU A 15 -5.78 5.38 -0.15
N GLN A 16 -5.75 4.32 -0.95
CA GLN A 16 -5.55 4.40 -2.41
C GLN A 16 -6.57 5.30 -3.11
N GLN A 17 -7.84 5.25 -2.68
CA GLN A 17 -8.93 6.03 -3.28
C GLN A 17 -8.76 7.55 -3.07
N SER A 18 -8.14 7.96 -1.95
CA SER A 18 -7.94 9.38 -1.63
C SER A 18 -6.99 10.07 -2.62
N LEU A 19 -5.92 9.37 -3.02
CA LEU A 19 -4.97 9.84 -4.02
C LEU A 19 -5.58 9.82 -5.43
N GLN A 20 -6.37 8.80 -5.74
CA GLN A 20 -7.06 8.73 -7.03
C GLN A 20 -8.07 9.87 -7.19
N ARG A 21 -8.91 10.12 -6.18
CA ARG A 21 -9.88 11.23 -6.19
C ARG A 21 -9.18 12.58 -6.35
N SER A 22 -8.07 12.79 -5.64
CA SER A 22 -7.28 14.03 -5.76
C SER A 22 -6.72 14.23 -7.16
N ARG A 23 -6.32 13.16 -7.85
CA ARG A 23 -5.80 13.21 -9.23
C ARG A 23 -6.89 13.44 -10.26
N GLU A 24 -8.08 12.91 -10.02
CA GLU A 24 -9.26 13.17 -10.85
C GLU A 24 -9.74 14.62 -10.69
N THR A 25 -9.73 15.19 -9.48
CA THR A 25 -10.18 16.58 -9.23
C THR A 25 -9.16 17.65 -9.63
N LEU A 26 -7.85 17.41 -9.44
CA LEU A 26 -6.79 18.31 -9.93
C LEU A 26 -6.74 18.42 -11.47
N SER A 27 -7.56 17.64 -12.19
CA SER A 27 -7.64 17.70 -13.65
C SER A 27 -8.52 18.83 -14.19
N ASP A 28 -9.29 19.53 -13.34
CA ASP A 28 -10.19 20.64 -13.74
C ASP A 28 -9.60 22.05 -13.59
N GLU A 29 -8.49 22.24 -12.87
CA GLU A 29 -7.81 23.55 -12.79
C GLU A 29 -6.54 23.60 -13.65
N LYS A 30 -6.36 24.72 -14.36
CA LYS A 30 -5.14 25.01 -15.13
C LYS A 30 -3.94 24.97 -14.18
N THR A 31 -3.01 24.05 -14.44
CA THR A 31 -1.70 24.02 -13.78
C THR A 31 -0.88 25.23 -14.20
N ASP A 32 -1.00 26.30 -13.44
CA ASP A 32 0.02 27.32 -13.32
C ASP A 32 0.56 27.23 -11.88
N GLY A 33 1.84 26.89 -11.74
CA GLY A 33 2.40 26.68 -10.41
C GLY A 33 3.58 25.74 -10.41
N SER A 34 4.73 26.28 -10.81
CA SER A 34 6.04 25.98 -10.24
C SER A 34 5.97 25.09 -9.00
N VAL A 35 6.45 23.86 -9.11
CA VAL A 35 6.81 23.02 -7.96
C VAL A 35 7.96 23.75 -7.25
N LYS A 36 7.64 24.81 -6.49
CA LYS A 36 8.58 25.43 -5.57
C LYS A 36 8.93 24.34 -4.57
N SER A 37 10.17 23.92 -4.65
CA SER A 37 10.93 23.12 -3.70
C SER A 37 10.80 23.72 -2.28
N GLY A 38 9.69 23.45 -1.60
CA GLY A 38 9.39 24.04 -0.29
C GLY A 38 8.51 23.20 0.63
N ARG A 39 7.92 22.10 0.14
CA ARG A 39 7.45 21.01 0.98
C ARG A 39 8.15 19.74 0.52
N SER A 40 9.34 19.50 1.07
CA SER A 40 9.85 18.14 1.17
C SER A 40 8.77 17.34 1.90
N GLY A 41 8.01 16.56 1.13
CA GLY A 41 6.97 15.66 1.63
C GLY A 41 7.58 14.51 2.40
N TYR A 42 8.27 14.82 3.49
CA TYR A 42 8.53 13.87 4.56
C TYR A 42 7.16 13.48 5.09
N SER A 43 6.71 12.30 4.71
CA SER A 43 5.59 11.63 5.35
C SER A 43 5.83 11.72 6.86
N ALA A 44 4.98 12.49 7.55
CA ALA A 44 5.21 12.84 8.95
C ALA A 44 5.47 11.55 9.77
N GLY A 45 6.61 11.50 10.46
CA GLY A 45 7.00 10.34 11.26
C GLY A 45 7.76 9.23 10.53
N ILE A 46 8.41 9.49 9.40
CA ILE A 46 9.42 8.56 8.83
C ILE A 46 10.81 9.18 8.97
N PRO A 47 11.79 8.51 9.64
CA PRO A 47 13.15 9.01 9.73
C PRO A 47 13.89 8.88 8.38
N ASP A 48 14.89 9.73 8.14
CA ASP A 48 15.67 9.74 6.88
C ASP A 48 16.33 8.39 6.56
N SER A 49 16.73 7.64 7.58
CA SER A 49 17.28 6.28 7.46
C SER A 49 16.29 5.27 6.89
N LEU A 50 14.99 5.53 7.00
CA LEU A 50 13.93 4.72 6.39
C LEU A 50 13.28 5.44 5.20
N SER A 51 13.93 6.46 4.63
CA SER A 51 13.44 7.13 3.41
C SER A 51 13.31 6.14 2.26
N PHE A 52 12.39 6.43 1.34
CA PHE A 52 12.16 5.61 0.16
C PHE A 52 13.45 5.37 -0.62
N ASP A 53 14.23 6.43 -0.85
CA ASP A 53 15.49 6.34 -1.60
C ASP A 53 16.52 5.45 -0.88
N ASN A 54 16.58 5.47 0.45
CA ASN A 54 17.49 4.59 1.19
C ASN A 54 17.09 3.11 1.06
N VAL A 55 15.78 2.80 1.12
CA VAL A 55 15.25 1.44 0.89
C VAL A 55 15.57 0.98 -0.53
N MET A 56 15.35 1.85 -1.53
CA MET A 56 15.58 1.53 -2.95
C MET A 56 17.06 1.34 -3.29
N ASN A 57 17.95 2.03 -2.60
CA ASN A 57 19.40 1.90 -2.77
C ASN A 57 20.01 0.75 -1.94
N GLY A 58 19.20 0.00 -1.19
CA GLY A 58 19.68 -1.12 -0.37
C GLY A 58 20.43 -0.69 0.91
N GLY A 59 20.21 0.54 1.38
CA GLY A 59 20.83 1.09 2.59
C GLY A 59 20.11 0.71 3.90
N THR A 60 19.16 -0.22 3.85
CA THR A 60 18.37 -0.69 5.00
C THR A 60 18.55 -2.19 5.23
N CYS A 61 18.32 -2.63 6.47
CA CYS A 61 18.39 -4.03 6.87
C CYS A 61 16.98 -4.64 7.01
N PRO A 62 16.84 -5.99 7.06
CA PRO A 62 15.56 -6.64 7.32
C PRO A 62 14.92 -6.15 8.65
N PRO A 63 13.59 -5.91 8.67
CA PRO A 63 12.58 -6.17 7.63
C PRO A 63 12.28 -4.97 6.71
N MET A 64 13.24 -4.08 6.49
CA MET A 64 13.04 -2.83 5.74
C MET A 64 13.75 -2.84 4.38
N THR A 65 14.13 -4.01 3.84
CA THR A 65 14.84 -4.11 2.55
C THR A 65 13.89 -3.90 1.36
N ILE A 66 14.43 -3.65 0.17
CA ILE A 66 13.63 -3.60 -1.08
C ILE A 66 12.84 -4.90 -1.31
N ARG A 67 13.37 -6.04 -0.90
CA ARG A 67 12.66 -7.33 -0.98
C ARG A 67 11.50 -7.40 0.01
N ASP A 68 11.68 -6.87 1.21
CA ASP A 68 10.61 -6.80 2.20
C ASP A 68 9.50 -5.85 1.73
N PHE A 69 9.87 -4.73 1.10
CA PHE A 69 8.93 -3.82 0.47
C PHE A 69 8.19 -4.49 -0.69
N MET A 70 8.89 -5.22 -1.57
CA MET A 70 8.25 -5.97 -2.65
C MET A 70 7.28 -7.03 -2.15
N ASN A 71 7.66 -7.80 -1.12
CA ASN A 71 6.78 -8.76 -0.48
C ASN A 71 5.55 -8.08 0.13
N TYR A 72 5.71 -6.91 0.74
CA TYR A 72 4.58 -6.13 1.24
C TYR A 72 3.62 -5.72 0.11
N LEU A 73 4.14 -5.27 -1.02
CA LEU A 73 3.31 -4.91 -2.18
C LEU A 73 2.59 -6.12 -2.81
N ILE A 74 3.18 -7.31 -2.77
CA ILE A 74 2.54 -8.53 -3.28
C ILE A 74 1.46 -9.03 -2.31
N TYR A 75 1.83 -9.24 -1.06
CA TYR A 75 1.03 -10.01 -0.11
C TYR A 75 0.08 -9.17 0.75
N ILE A 76 0.27 -7.84 0.81
CA ILE A 76 -0.51 -6.95 1.69
C ILE A 76 -1.20 -5.83 0.92
N GLU A 77 -0.46 -5.05 0.12
CA GLU A 77 -1.03 -3.88 -0.58
C GLU A 77 -1.56 -4.22 -1.99
N HIS A 78 -1.18 -5.37 -2.54
CA HIS A 78 -1.57 -5.85 -3.89
C HIS A 78 -1.32 -4.83 -5.00
N SER A 79 -0.16 -4.17 -4.98
CA SER A 79 0.23 -3.13 -5.96
C SER A 79 1.70 -3.24 -6.41
N ALA A 80 2.18 -4.47 -6.50
CA ALA A 80 3.57 -4.82 -6.81
C ALA A 80 4.00 -4.39 -8.22
N GLU A 81 3.06 -4.24 -9.14
CA GLU A 81 3.26 -3.75 -10.51
C GLU A 81 3.87 -2.35 -10.55
N ASN A 82 3.56 -1.50 -9.56
CA ASN A 82 4.13 -0.15 -9.46
C ASN A 82 5.64 -0.22 -9.25
N LEU A 83 6.11 -1.07 -8.33
CA LEU A 83 7.55 -1.20 -8.05
C LEU A 83 8.28 -1.89 -9.20
N GLN A 84 7.66 -2.90 -9.83
CA GLN A 84 8.23 -3.58 -11.00
C GLN A 84 8.39 -2.61 -12.18
N PHE A 85 7.37 -1.82 -12.49
CA PHE A 85 7.43 -0.78 -13.52
C PHE A 85 8.47 0.29 -13.17
N PHE A 86 8.52 0.75 -11.92
CA PHE A 86 9.50 1.74 -11.46
C PHE A 86 10.95 1.26 -11.68
N LEU A 87 11.25 0.03 -11.26
CA LEU A 87 12.57 -0.57 -11.42
C LEU A 87 12.91 -0.77 -12.90
N TRP A 88 11.96 -1.28 -13.68
CA TRP A 88 12.10 -1.41 -15.13
C TRP A 88 12.38 -0.07 -15.80
N TYR A 89 11.62 0.98 -15.47
CA TYR A 89 11.78 2.30 -16.08
C TYR A 89 13.16 2.89 -15.79
N LYS A 90 13.67 2.77 -14.55
CA LYS A 90 15.01 3.26 -14.22
C LYS A 90 16.10 2.53 -15.01
N ASP A 91 15.97 1.21 -15.14
CA ASP A 91 16.89 0.39 -15.95
C ASP A 91 16.76 0.72 -17.45
N TYR A 92 15.54 0.90 -17.94
CA TYR A 92 15.24 1.29 -19.32
C TYR A 92 15.88 2.63 -19.69
N VAL A 93 15.72 3.63 -18.83
CA VAL A 93 16.37 4.94 -19.00
C VAL A 93 17.88 4.78 -19.10
N LYS A 94 18.50 4.00 -18.20
CA LYS A 94 19.95 3.77 -18.21
C LYS A 94 20.39 3.12 -19.53
N ARG A 95 19.76 2.01 -19.91
CA ARG A 95 20.08 1.28 -21.16
C ARG A 95 19.85 2.11 -22.42
N PHE A 96 18.83 2.96 -22.42
CA PHE A 96 18.56 3.86 -23.55
C PHE A 96 19.67 4.90 -23.72
N HIS A 97 20.19 5.48 -22.62
CA HIS A 97 21.29 6.44 -22.69
C HIS A 97 22.65 5.80 -23.01
N GLU A 98 22.84 4.52 -22.66
CA GLU A 98 24.06 3.76 -22.95
C GLU A 98 24.08 3.17 -24.37
N ALA A 99 22.94 3.13 -25.08
CA ALA A 99 22.85 2.58 -26.42
C ALA A 99 23.53 3.47 -27.48
N ASN A 100 23.92 2.88 -28.61
CA ASN A 100 24.65 3.58 -29.68
C ASN A 100 23.80 4.67 -30.36
N ALA A 101 24.43 5.80 -30.68
CA ALA A 101 23.78 7.03 -31.15
C ALA A 101 22.96 6.97 -32.47
N PRO A 102 23.30 6.18 -33.52
CA PRO A 102 22.59 6.32 -34.80
C PRO A 102 21.12 5.87 -34.70
N ASP A 103 20.84 4.77 -34.02
CA ASP A 103 19.47 4.26 -33.86
C ASP A 103 18.64 5.10 -32.89
N ILE A 104 19.28 5.73 -31.89
CA ILE A 104 18.61 6.63 -30.94
C ILE A 104 18.01 7.85 -31.65
N SER A 105 18.62 8.33 -32.74
CA SER A 105 18.10 9.46 -33.50
C SER A 105 16.69 9.21 -34.08
N LEU A 106 16.31 7.94 -34.26
CA LEU A 106 14.98 7.53 -34.73
C LEU A 106 13.88 7.63 -33.66
N ALA A 107 14.27 7.74 -32.38
CA ALA A 107 13.38 7.88 -31.23
C ALA A 107 13.54 9.27 -30.60
N PRO A 108 13.00 10.35 -31.22
CA PRO A 108 13.11 11.70 -30.69
C PRO A 108 12.41 11.84 -29.34
N ALA A 109 12.89 12.76 -28.51
CA ALA A 109 12.31 12.99 -27.20
C ALA A 109 10.85 13.50 -27.29
N TRP A 110 9.96 12.88 -26.50
CA TRP A 110 8.61 13.40 -26.26
C TRP A 110 8.70 14.68 -25.40
N THR A 111 8.41 15.83 -26.01
CA THR A 111 8.54 17.14 -25.34
C THR A 111 7.32 17.46 -24.48
N GLN A 112 7.47 18.39 -23.53
CA GLN A 112 6.35 18.81 -22.67
C GLN A 112 5.21 19.44 -23.51
N ALA A 113 5.53 20.23 -24.53
CA ALA A 113 4.53 20.84 -25.40
C ALA A 113 3.68 19.78 -26.15
N MET A 114 4.33 18.69 -26.62
CA MET A 114 3.61 17.57 -27.25
C MET A 114 2.73 16.82 -26.27
N GLU A 115 3.21 16.64 -25.03
CA GLU A 115 2.43 16.05 -23.93
C GLU A 115 1.18 16.88 -23.62
N ASP A 116 1.34 18.18 -23.44
CA ASP A 116 0.25 19.11 -23.13
C ASP A 116 -0.79 19.17 -24.27
N GLU A 117 -0.32 19.17 -25.53
CA GLU A 117 -1.20 19.13 -26.71
C GLU A 117 -2.00 17.82 -26.78
N ALA A 118 -1.35 16.68 -26.56
CA ALA A 118 -2.01 15.37 -26.56
C ALA A 118 -3.06 15.27 -25.45
N VAL A 119 -2.70 15.69 -24.22
CA VAL A 119 -3.63 15.72 -23.09
C VAL A 119 -4.79 16.67 -23.35
N ALA A 120 -4.55 17.85 -23.90
CA ALA A 120 -5.61 18.81 -24.26
C ALA A 120 -6.59 18.22 -25.30
N LYS A 121 -6.08 17.47 -26.30
CA LYS A 121 -6.92 16.76 -27.28
C LYS A 121 -7.77 15.68 -26.61
N ILE A 122 -7.17 14.84 -25.77
CA ILE A 122 -7.89 13.78 -25.04
C ILE A 122 -8.98 14.38 -24.14
N ARG A 123 -8.68 15.45 -23.42
CA ARG A 123 -9.65 16.15 -22.56
C ARG A 123 -10.79 16.75 -23.36
N LYS A 124 -10.49 17.40 -24.49
CA LYS A 124 -11.51 17.97 -25.39
C LYS A 124 -12.43 16.88 -25.95
N GLU A 125 -11.89 15.72 -26.30
CA GLU A 125 -12.65 14.57 -26.77
C GLU A 125 -13.53 14.00 -25.65
N HIS A 126 -12.98 13.84 -24.45
CA HIS A 126 -13.72 13.39 -23.28
C HIS A 126 -14.88 14.36 -22.95
N ALA A 127 -14.62 15.66 -22.89
CA ALA A 127 -15.64 16.68 -22.64
C ALA A 127 -16.75 16.70 -23.70
N LYS A 128 -16.41 16.45 -24.98
CA LYS A 128 -17.40 16.28 -26.06
C LYS A 128 -18.25 15.03 -25.88
N LYS A 129 -17.66 13.92 -25.43
CA LYS A 129 -18.37 12.65 -25.18
C LYS A 129 -19.27 12.73 -23.94
N THR A 130 -18.87 13.46 -22.91
CA THR A 130 -19.66 13.66 -21.68
C THR A 130 -20.78 14.66 -21.88
N ARG A 131 -20.64 15.63 -22.81
CA ARG A 131 -21.75 16.51 -23.20
C ARG A 131 -22.80 15.68 -23.95
N SER A 132 -23.97 15.52 -23.36
CA SER A 132 -25.14 14.93 -24.00
C SER A 132 -25.39 15.61 -25.35
N PRO A 133 -25.72 14.87 -26.42
CA PRO A 133 -26.08 15.52 -27.69
C PRO A 133 -27.30 16.42 -27.44
N PRO A 134 -27.32 17.65 -28.01
CA PRO A 134 -28.41 18.60 -27.79
C PRO A 134 -29.78 18.02 -28.20
N GLU A 135 -29.77 17.07 -29.13
CA GLU A 135 -30.93 16.31 -29.57
C GLU A 135 -31.51 15.40 -28.48
N ALA A 136 -30.68 14.67 -27.74
CA ALA A 136 -31.15 13.87 -26.60
C ALA A 136 -31.69 14.76 -25.46
N ALA A 137 -31.03 15.88 -25.17
CA ALA A 137 -31.53 16.85 -24.20
C ALA A 137 -32.87 17.48 -24.63
N SER A 138 -33.12 17.62 -25.93
CA SER A 138 -34.39 18.13 -26.46
C SER A 138 -35.55 17.12 -26.40
N ILE A 139 -35.26 15.82 -26.42
CA ILE A 139 -36.27 14.75 -26.29
C ILE A 139 -36.85 14.69 -24.87
N PHE A 140 -36.08 15.03 -23.85
CA PHE A 140 -36.54 15.06 -22.45
C PHE A 140 -37.16 16.40 -22.03
N ARG A 141 -37.22 17.38 -22.93
CA ARG A 141 -37.82 18.71 -22.69
C ARG A 141 -39.34 18.56 -22.55
N GLY A 142 -39.90 18.94 -21.40
CA GLY A 142 -41.31 18.80 -21.06
C GLY A 142 -41.70 17.46 -20.39
N THR A 143 -40.73 16.61 -20.04
CA THR A 143 -40.97 15.40 -19.24
C THR A 143 -40.56 15.61 -17.78
N ASP A 144 -41.08 14.80 -16.84
CA ASP A 144 -40.64 14.81 -15.42
C ASP A 144 -39.13 14.52 -15.24
N PHE A 145 -38.43 14.12 -16.32
CA PHE A 145 -36.99 13.92 -16.39
C PHE A 145 -36.22 15.20 -16.80
N GLU A 146 -36.90 16.32 -17.05
CA GLU A 146 -36.31 17.64 -17.26
C GLU A 146 -35.76 18.19 -15.94
N LYS A 147 -34.61 17.64 -15.54
CA LYS A 147 -33.67 18.10 -14.51
C LYS A 147 -34.26 19.02 -13.42
N GLN A 148 -35.04 18.45 -12.50
CA GLN A 148 -34.98 18.93 -11.12
C GLN A 148 -33.57 18.61 -10.63
N VAL A 149 -32.77 19.62 -10.31
CA VAL A 149 -31.59 19.44 -9.45
C VAL A 149 -32.12 19.62 -8.04
N PRO A 150 -32.40 18.56 -7.25
CA PRO A 150 -32.60 18.76 -5.84
C PRO A 150 -31.22 19.06 -5.24
N ASP A 151 -31.12 20.10 -4.41
CA ASP A 151 -30.01 20.23 -3.47
C ASP A 151 -30.01 18.97 -2.59
N MET A 152 -29.17 18.01 -2.94
CA MET A 152 -29.01 16.78 -2.17
C MET A 152 -28.03 17.03 -1.02
N PRO A 153 -28.38 16.66 0.22
CA PRO A 153 -27.46 16.77 1.36
C PRO A 153 -26.23 15.88 1.14
N GLU A 154 -25.06 16.33 1.62
CA GLU A 154 -23.71 15.75 1.45
C GLU A 154 -23.52 14.26 1.80
N ASN A 155 -24.55 13.53 2.25
CA ASN A 155 -24.44 12.16 2.76
C ASN A 155 -25.40 11.13 2.12
N ALA A 156 -25.93 11.37 0.91
CA ALA A 156 -26.68 10.33 0.20
C ALA A 156 -25.73 9.33 -0.49
N LEU A 157 -25.59 8.14 0.11
CA LEU A 157 -24.98 6.98 -0.52
C LEU A 157 -25.73 6.65 -1.83
N ASN A 158 -25.02 6.69 -2.95
CA ASN A 158 -25.54 6.28 -4.26
C ASN A 158 -26.05 4.83 -4.19
N PRO A 159 -27.32 4.55 -4.53
CA PRO A 159 -27.90 3.20 -4.51
C PRO A 159 -27.38 2.29 -5.64
N PHE A 160 -26.55 2.81 -6.56
CA PHE A 160 -25.94 2.09 -7.68
C PHE A 160 -24.41 1.95 -7.56
N ASN A 161 -23.83 2.13 -6.37
CA ASN A 161 -22.47 1.68 -6.14
C ASN A 161 -22.44 0.15 -6.15
N SER A 162 -22.02 -0.43 -7.27
CA SER A 162 -21.57 -1.81 -7.34
C SER A 162 -20.47 -2.02 -6.28
N PRO A 163 -20.58 -3.04 -5.40
CA PRO A 163 -19.49 -3.39 -4.50
C PRO A 163 -18.21 -3.68 -5.30
N PRO A 164 -17.00 -3.47 -4.73
CA PRO A 164 -15.79 -4.00 -5.36
C PRO A 164 -15.99 -5.51 -5.54
N GLN A 165 -15.71 -6.02 -6.74
CA GLN A 165 -15.77 -7.45 -7.03
C GLN A 165 -14.83 -8.20 -6.08
N SER A 166 -15.39 -8.76 -5.01
CA SER A 166 -14.82 -9.90 -4.35
C SER A 166 -14.88 -11.09 -5.30
N SER A 167 -13.74 -11.75 -5.47
CA SER A 167 -13.56 -13.02 -6.14
C SER A 167 -14.53 -14.09 -5.64
N ASN A 168 -15.63 -14.32 -6.36
CA ASN A 168 -16.25 -15.64 -6.48
C ASN A 168 -17.36 -15.61 -7.54
N GLY A 169 -17.15 -16.39 -8.59
CA GLY A 169 -18.10 -16.53 -9.70
C GLY A 169 -17.62 -17.59 -10.67
N CYS A 170 -17.36 -18.80 -10.16
CA CYS A 170 -17.29 -20.00 -10.98
C CYS A 170 -18.61 -20.12 -11.74
N SER A 171 -18.56 -19.96 -13.07
CA SER A 171 -19.64 -20.35 -13.95
C SER A 171 -19.13 -21.47 -14.83
N ASP A 172 -19.56 -22.68 -14.48
CA ASP A 172 -19.54 -23.87 -15.31
C ASP A 172 -20.12 -23.57 -16.69
N LYS A 173 -19.27 -23.59 -17.71
CA LYS A 173 -19.62 -24.13 -19.02
C LYS A 173 -18.46 -24.97 -19.51
N GLY A 174 -18.53 -26.27 -19.22
CA GLY A 174 -17.67 -27.27 -19.81
C GLY A 174 -17.81 -27.25 -21.33
N SER A 175 -16.74 -26.86 -22.01
CA SER A 175 -16.44 -27.34 -23.35
C SER A 175 -15.10 -28.03 -23.29
N ILE A 176 -15.15 -29.34 -23.45
CA ILE A 176 -14.02 -30.25 -23.35
C ILE A 176 -13.22 -30.06 -24.63
N SER A 177 -12.05 -29.43 -24.52
CA SER A 177 -11.02 -29.52 -25.54
C SER A 177 -9.71 -29.78 -24.82
N ALA A 178 -9.26 -31.02 -24.89
CA ALA A 178 -8.00 -31.48 -24.35
C ALA A 178 -6.86 -30.78 -25.11
N ALA A 179 -6.24 -29.78 -24.48
CA ALA A 179 -4.99 -29.20 -24.94
C ALA A 179 -3.92 -29.46 -23.87
N SER A 180 -2.91 -30.19 -24.29
CA SER A 180 -1.73 -30.63 -23.54
C SER A 180 -1.03 -29.47 -22.83
N ARG A 181 -0.59 -29.72 -21.59
CA ARG A 181 0.26 -28.83 -20.79
C ARG A 181 1.47 -28.36 -21.60
N SER A 182 1.45 -27.10 -21.99
CA SER A 182 2.65 -26.32 -22.30
C SER A 182 2.46 -24.93 -21.71
N LEU A 183 3.46 -24.49 -20.94
CA LEU A 183 3.54 -23.14 -20.37
C LEU A 183 3.42 -22.11 -21.51
N PRO A 184 2.57 -21.07 -21.42
CA PRO A 184 2.55 -20.04 -22.45
C PRO A 184 3.78 -19.17 -22.26
N ILE A 185 4.89 -19.53 -22.91
CA ILE A 185 5.90 -18.55 -23.29
C ILE A 185 5.21 -17.70 -24.35
N ALA A 186 4.63 -16.56 -23.95
CA ALA A 186 4.09 -15.59 -24.88
C ALA A 186 5.23 -15.17 -25.82
N THR A 187 5.15 -15.61 -27.07
CA THR A 187 6.10 -15.28 -28.12
C THR A 187 6.01 -13.78 -28.42
N SER A 188 7.11 -13.17 -28.87
CA SER A 188 7.16 -11.73 -29.19
C SER A 188 6.05 -11.27 -30.15
N GLY A 189 5.53 -12.18 -30.99
CA GLY A 189 4.38 -11.91 -31.87
C GLY A 189 3.08 -11.60 -31.13
N SER A 190 2.85 -12.18 -29.94
CA SER A 190 1.64 -11.94 -29.14
C SER A 190 1.62 -10.55 -28.49
N TYR A 191 2.77 -10.06 -28.04
CA TYR A 191 2.86 -8.71 -27.45
C TYR A 191 2.69 -7.62 -28.49
N ASN A 192 3.14 -7.85 -29.73
CA ASN A 192 2.98 -6.89 -30.82
C ASN A 192 1.52 -6.71 -31.23
N SER A 193 0.74 -7.80 -31.32
CA SER A 193 -0.71 -7.70 -31.61
C SER A 193 -1.46 -7.02 -30.47
N GLN A 194 -1.11 -7.34 -29.23
CA GLN A 194 -1.66 -6.69 -28.05
C GLN A 194 -1.35 -5.18 -28.05
N ALA A 195 -0.08 -4.78 -28.22
CA ALA A 195 0.27 -3.36 -28.28
C ALA A 195 -0.46 -2.62 -29.42
N ALA A 196 -0.64 -3.26 -30.58
CA ALA A 196 -1.42 -2.70 -31.69
C ALA A 196 -2.89 -2.41 -31.30
N GLU A 197 -3.52 -3.32 -30.57
CA GLU A 197 -4.88 -3.13 -30.02
C GLU A 197 -4.93 -1.97 -29.01
N ALA A 198 -3.91 -1.86 -28.14
CA ALA A 198 -3.80 -0.75 -27.19
C ALA A 198 -3.66 0.61 -27.91
N PHE A 199 -2.91 0.68 -29.02
CA PHE A 199 -2.83 1.90 -29.82
C PHE A 199 -4.17 2.25 -30.49
N GLN A 200 -4.84 1.25 -31.07
CA GLN A 200 -6.14 1.45 -31.72
C GLN A 200 -7.20 1.92 -30.73
N SER A 201 -7.27 1.31 -29.54
CA SER A 201 -8.23 1.72 -28.49
C SER A 201 -7.96 3.13 -27.94
N ALA A 202 -6.71 3.61 -28.02
CA ALA A 202 -6.34 4.98 -27.69
C ALA A 202 -6.51 5.99 -28.85
N GLY A 203 -6.99 5.55 -30.01
CA GLY A 203 -7.11 6.37 -31.22
C GLY A 203 -5.75 6.80 -31.80
N ALA A 204 -4.68 6.11 -31.44
CA ALA A 204 -3.33 6.38 -31.91
C ALA A 204 -3.06 5.66 -33.24
N ARG A 205 -2.20 6.26 -34.07
CA ARG A 205 -1.69 5.58 -35.27
C ARG A 205 -0.73 4.46 -34.86
N LEU A 206 -0.61 3.43 -35.69
CA LEU A 206 0.39 2.38 -35.45
C LEU A 206 1.80 2.96 -35.56
N PRO A 207 2.71 2.59 -34.64
CA PRO A 207 4.07 3.12 -34.61
C PRO A 207 4.94 2.62 -35.76
N PHE A 208 5.99 3.37 -36.05
CA PHE A 208 7.09 2.90 -36.90
C PHE A 208 7.95 1.87 -36.13
N THR A 209 8.18 0.70 -36.74
CA THR A 209 8.83 -0.45 -36.09
C THR A 209 10.36 -0.36 -36.04
N ILE A 210 10.98 0.63 -36.69
CA ILE A 210 12.44 0.77 -36.83
C ILE A 210 13.08 1.40 -35.57
N GLN A 211 12.27 1.96 -34.67
CA GLN A 211 12.79 2.61 -33.46
C GLN A 211 13.46 1.62 -32.49
N PRO A 212 14.52 2.03 -31.78
CA PRO A 212 15.22 1.17 -30.84
C PRO A 212 14.30 0.77 -29.67
N PHE A 213 14.52 -0.42 -29.12
CA PHE A 213 13.74 -0.98 -28.00
C PHE A 213 12.23 -1.12 -28.24
N ARG A 214 11.77 -1.12 -29.50
CA ARG A 214 10.34 -1.19 -29.82
C ARG A 214 9.64 -2.44 -29.27
N ASP A 215 10.26 -3.61 -29.39
CA ASP A 215 9.70 -4.86 -28.86
C ASP A 215 9.53 -4.83 -27.34
N GLU A 216 10.48 -4.20 -26.64
CA GLU A 216 10.40 -4.02 -25.19
C GLU A 216 9.27 -3.06 -24.82
N VAL A 217 9.13 -1.93 -25.51
CA VAL A 217 8.02 -0.99 -25.32
C VAL A 217 6.67 -1.67 -25.58
N ASN A 218 6.54 -2.47 -26.63
CA ASN A 218 5.31 -3.22 -26.91
C ASN A 218 4.99 -4.20 -25.78
N ARG A 219 6.00 -4.84 -25.19
CA ARG A 219 5.83 -5.69 -24.01
C ARG A 219 5.36 -4.90 -22.80
N VAL A 220 5.94 -3.73 -22.54
CA VAL A 220 5.51 -2.83 -21.45
C VAL A 220 4.06 -2.40 -21.62
N ILE A 221 3.65 -2.07 -22.84
CA ILE A 221 2.27 -1.73 -23.14
C ILE A 221 1.35 -2.89 -22.79
N ALA A 222 1.66 -4.10 -23.28
CA ALA A 222 0.86 -5.29 -23.02
C ALA A 222 0.85 -5.72 -21.55
N THR A 223 1.90 -5.44 -20.77
CA THR A 223 2.02 -5.85 -19.36
C THR A 223 1.44 -4.83 -18.38
N TYR A 224 1.65 -3.53 -18.61
CA TYR A 224 1.39 -2.47 -17.63
C TYR A 224 0.36 -1.42 -18.06
N ILE A 225 0.22 -1.15 -19.36
CA ILE A 225 -0.54 0.00 -19.84
C ILE A 225 -1.88 -0.41 -20.43
N MET A 226 -1.96 -1.50 -21.18
CA MET A 226 -3.19 -1.96 -21.82
C MET A 226 -4.32 -2.19 -20.80
N ASN A 227 -5.58 -1.98 -21.24
CA ASN A 227 -6.76 -2.35 -20.45
C ASN A 227 -6.85 -3.86 -20.27
N GLY A 228 -6.97 -4.33 -19.03
CA GLY A 228 -6.96 -5.76 -18.71
C GLY A 228 -5.56 -6.40 -18.78
N ALA A 229 -4.50 -5.58 -18.80
CA ALA A 229 -3.13 -6.10 -18.75
C ALA A 229 -2.89 -6.88 -17.45
N PRO A 230 -2.05 -7.94 -17.47
CA PRO A 230 -1.83 -8.80 -16.31
C PRO A 230 -1.21 -8.08 -15.10
N ARG A 231 -0.58 -6.92 -15.32
CA ARG A 231 -0.02 -6.06 -14.27
C ARG A 231 -0.39 -4.60 -14.55
N GLN A 232 -1.65 -4.39 -14.94
CA GLN A 232 -2.16 -3.07 -15.29
C GLN A 232 -1.89 -2.08 -14.16
N LEU A 233 -1.21 -0.97 -14.48
CA LEU A 233 -0.98 0.13 -13.56
C LEU A 233 -2.29 0.85 -13.24
N ASN A 234 -2.41 1.34 -12.01
CA ASN A 234 -3.55 2.16 -11.58
C ASN A 234 -3.47 3.60 -12.15
N LEU A 235 -3.67 3.72 -13.46
CA LEU A 235 -3.66 4.96 -14.23
C LEU A 235 -5.09 5.44 -14.49
N ALA A 236 -5.29 6.75 -14.53
CA ALA A 236 -6.54 7.30 -15.03
C ALA A 236 -6.67 6.98 -16.53
N SER A 237 -7.91 6.86 -17.01
CA SER A 237 -8.19 6.49 -18.41
C SER A 237 -7.54 7.43 -19.42
N TRP A 238 -7.43 8.72 -19.09
CA TRP A 238 -6.76 9.70 -19.95
C TRP A 238 -5.23 9.56 -19.92
N GLU A 239 -4.62 9.17 -18.79
CA GLU A 239 -3.17 8.95 -18.67
C GLU A 239 -2.74 7.73 -19.47
N GLN A 240 -3.54 6.67 -19.41
CA GLN A 240 -3.35 5.47 -20.21
C GLN A 240 -3.37 5.79 -21.71
N LYS A 241 -4.37 6.55 -22.16
CA LYS A 241 -4.47 7.00 -23.56
C LYS A 241 -3.30 7.91 -23.96
N ALA A 242 -2.93 8.86 -23.11
CA ALA A 242 -1.81 9.76 -23.36
C ALA A 242 -0.49 8.98 -23.49
N ALA A 243 -0.27 7.98 -22.63
CA ALA A 243 0.90 7.11 -22.70
C ALA A 243 0.91 6.30 -24.01
N ALA A 244 -0.22 5.71 -24.41
CA ALA A 244 -0.33 5.00 -25.69
C ALA A 244 -0.07 5.91 -26.89
N GLN A 245 -0.55 7.16 -26.87
CA GLN A 245 -0.27 8.15 -27.92
C GLN A 245 1.20 8.57 -27.96
N ALA A 246 1.85 8.76 -26.81
CA ALA A 246 3.27 9.11 -26.76
C ALA A 246 4.14 7.95 -27.26
N LEU A 247 3.82 6.71 -26.85
CA LEU A 247 4.55 5.51 -27.24
C LEU A 247 4.34 5.11 -28.71
N SER A 248 3.25 5.55 -29.35
CA SER A 248 3.08 5.35 -30.78
C SER A 248 4.02 6.25 -31.60
N HIS A 249 4.40 7.41 -31.05
CA HIS A 249 5.28 8.37 -31.70
C HIS A 249 6.76 8.04 -31.49
N THR A 250 7.16 7.65 -30.28
CA THR A 250 8.58 7.45 -29.94
C THR A 250 8.76 6.37 -28.86
N THR A 251 9.90 5.69 -28.89
CA THR A 251 10.34 4.82 -27.79
C THR A 251 11.17 5.57 -26.74
N HIS A 252 11.44 6.86 -26.92
CA HIS A 252 12.25 7.62 -25.97
C HIS A 252 11.66 7.59 -24.54
N PRO A 253 12.46 7.44 -23.46
CA PRO A 253 11.95 7.30 -22.09
C PRO A 253 11.07 8.46 -21.60
N THR A 254 11.17 9.64 -22.22
CA THR A 254 10.30 10.78 -21.90
C THR A 254 8.84 10.57 -22.29
N ALA A 255 8.53 9.64 -23.20
CA ALA A 255 7.15 9.27 -23.55
C ALA A 255 6.38 8.67 -22.36
N LEU A 256 7.10 8.02 -21.44
CA LEU A 256 6.54 7.41 -20.23
C LEU A 256 6.65 8.30 -18.99
N ARG A 257 7.11 9.54 -19.13
CA ARG A 257 7.37 10.45 -18.00
C ARG A 257 6.13 10.67 -17.13
N GLY A 258 4.95 10.88 -17.73
CA GLY A 258 3.69 11.05 -16.99
C GLY A 258 3.31 9.81 -16.18
N VAL A 259 3.44 8.62 -16.79
CA VAL A 259 3.21 7.33 -16.13
C VAL A 259 4.21 7.12 -14.99
N PHE A 260 5.49 7.40 -15.22
CA PHE A 260 6.52 7.29 -14.19
C PHE A 260 6.26 8.21 -13.01
N ARG A 261 5.92 9.49 -13.24
CA ARG A 261 5.56 10.44 -12.17
C ARG A 261 4.41 9.93 -11.31
N THR A 262 3.40 9.35 -11.96
CA THR A 262 2.26 8.73 -11.29
C THR A 262 2.67 7.57 -10.38
N VAL A 263 3.44 6.63 -10.94
CA VAL A 263 3.90 5.45 -10.21
C VAL A 263 4.85 5.83 -9.08
N ASP A 264 5.80 6.72 -9.32
CA ASP A 264 6.73 7.25 -8.32
C ASP A 264 5.98 7.96 -7.18
N SER A 265 4.96 8.77 -7.50
CA SER A 265 4.11 9.40 -6.50
C SER A 265 3.33 8.39 -5.67
N SER A 266 2.76 7.35 -6.30
CA SER A 266 2.05 6.28 -5.57
C SER A 266 3.01 5.52 -4.64
N LEU A 267 4.19 5.15 -5.11
CA LEU A 267 5.19 4.47 -4.30
C LEU A 267 5.66 5.32 -3.11
N ARG A 268 5.97 6.60 -3.34
CA ARG A 268 6.53 7.50 -2.31
C ARG A 268 5.50 8.03 -1.31
N GLN A 269 4.30 8.35 -1.77
CA GLN A 269 3.29 9.02 -0.95
C GLN A 269 2.27 8.06 -0.33
N GLN A 270 2.10 6.86 -0.90
CA GLN A 270 1.16 5.86 -0.40
C GLN A 270 1.88 4.63 0.13
N ALA A 271 2.52 3.88 -0.77
CA ALA A 271 2.96 2.53 -0.49
C ALA A 271 4.10 2.49 0.54
N HIS A 272 5.07 3.39 0.40
CA HIS A 272 6.21 3.48 1.32
C HIS A 272 5.80 3.89 2.74
N PRO A 273 4.99 4.95 2.96
CA PRO A 273 4.46 5.25 4.29
C PRO A 273 3.63 4.13 4.90
N ASN A 274 2.80 3.47 4.08
CA ASN A 274 2.00 2.32 4.50
C ASN A 274 2.88 1.11 4.87
N PHE A 275 3.94 0.86 4.12
CA PHE A 275 4.95 -0.17 4.41
C PHE A 275 5.70 0.10 5.71
N VAL A 276 6.21 1.33 5.92
CA VAL A 276 6.88 1.72 7.17
C VAL A 276 5.90 1.58 8.34
N ARG A 277 4.67 2.10 8.18
CA ARG A 277 3.60 1.96 9.17
C ARG A 277 3.40 0.50 9.51
N TRP A 278 3.21 -0.38 8.52
CA TRP A 278 2.95 -1.80 8.72
C TRP A 278 4.12 -2.53 9.39
N SER A 279 5.35 -2.21 9.01
CA SER A 279 6.57 -2.83 9.54
C SER A 279 6.85 -2.52 11.01
N ILE A 280 6.31 -1.42 11.54
CA ILE A 280 6.37 -1.10 12.99
C ILE A 280 5.68 -2.17 13.84
N CYS A 281 4.63 -2.82 13.31
CA CYS A 281 3.93 -3.89 14.04
C CYS A 281 4.82 -5.13 14.17
N ASN A 282 5.21 -5.46 15.41
CA ASN A 282 6.07 -6.62 15.68
C ASN A 282 5.30 -7.94 15.77
N GLY A 283 4.01 -7.91 16.10
CA GLY A 283 3.16 -9.09 16.26
C GLY A 283 2.26 -9.34 15.05
N ASN A 284 1.91 -10.61 14.81
CA ASN A 284 0.81 -10.94 13.90
C ASN A 284 -0.56 -10.63 14.55
N PRO A 285 -1.66 -10.61 13.78
CA PRO A 285 -2.98 -10.26 14.32
C PRO A 285 -3.42 -11.12 15.51
N ALA A 286 -3.10 -12.42 15.51
CA ALA A 286 -3.44 -13.33 16.60
C ALA A 286 -2.73 -12.95 17.92
N ARG A 287 -1.41 -12.68 17.88
CA ARG A 287 -0.64 -12.28 19.07
C ARG A 287 -1.02 -10.89 19.56
N VAL A 288 -1.31 -9.95 18.67
CA VAL A 288 -1.79 -8.62 19.05
C VAL A 288 -3.17 -8.71 19.70
N PHE A 289 -4.08 -9.54 19.17
CA PHE A 289 -5.38 -9.80 19.79
C PHE A 289 -5.24 -10.40 21.19
N PHE A 290 -4.37 -11.41 21.34
CA PHE A 290 -4.04 -11.98 22.65
C PHE A 290 -3.49 -10.92 23.63
N ALA A 291 -2.57 -10.07 23.18
CA ALA A 291 -2.01 -8.99 24.01
C ALA A 291 -3.08 -7.98 24.46
N ARG A 292 -4.05 -7.66 23.59
CA ARG A 292 -5.19 -6.80 23.99
C ARG A 292 -6.03 -7.43 25.09
N PHE A 293 -6.37 -8.72 24.94
CA PHE A 293 -7.12 -9.46 25.95
C PHE A 293 -6.36 -9.50 27.29
N LEU A 294 -5.07 -9.81 27.26
CA LEU A 294 -4.22 -9.81 28.45
C LEU A 294 -4.17 -8.43 29.13
N GLY A 295 -4.06 -7.35 28.35
CA GLY A 295 -4.09 -5.98 28.87
C GLY A 295 -5.40 -5.66 29.61
N ILE A 296 -6.54 -6.00 29.02
CA ILE A 296 -7.87 -5.82 29.65
C ILE A 296 -7.99 -6.67 30.92
N PHE A 297 -7.56 -7.93 30.87
CA PHE A 297 -7.61 -8.83 32.01
C PHE A 297 -6.79 -8.31 33.20
N LEU A 298 -5.58 -7.80 32.96
CA LEU A 298 -4.74 -7.19 34.01
C LEU A 298 -5.37 -5.94 34.62
N ILE A 299 -6.06 -5.12 33.81
CA ILE A 299 -6.80 -3.96 34.32
C ILE A 299 -7.93 -4.40 35.26
N ILE A 300 -8.72 -5.39 34.84
CA ILE A 300 -9.82 -5.97 35.64
C ILE A 300 -9.26 -6.57 36.94
N ALA A 301 -8.14 -7.31 36.86
CA ALA A 301 -7.47 -7.86 38.04
C ALA A 301 -7.01 -6.76 39.01
N GLY A 302 -6.50 -5.64 38.49
CA GLY A 302 -6.17 -4.46 39.30
C GLY A 302 -7.38 -3.92 40.08
N PHE A 303 -8.55 -3.83 39.44
CA PHE A 303 -9.80 -3.47 40.14
C PHE A 303 -10.23 -4.53 41.15
N ALA A 304 -10.12 -5.82 40.79
CA ALA A 304 -10.45 -6.92 41.69
C ALA A 304 -9.51 -7.00 42.92
N ILE A 305 -8.31 -6.42 42.85
CA ILE A 305 -7.40 -6.24 43.99
C ILE A 305 -7.77 -4.96 44.76
N ALA A 306 -7.98 -3.85 44.07
CA ALA A 306 -8.23 -2.54 44.68
C ALA A 306 -9.54 -2.51 45.49
N ILE A 307 -10.61 -3.12 44.96
CA ILE A 307 -11.93 -3.11 45.59
C ILE A 307 -11.91 -3.80 46.96
N PRO A 308 -11.48 -5.09 47.10
CA PRO A 308 -11.42 -5.75 48.40
C PRO A 308 -10.50 -5.04 49.40
N ILE A 309 -9.33 -4.54 48.96
CA ILE A 309 -8.42 -3.81 49.86
C ILE A 309 -9.09 -2.53 50.37
N THR A 310 -9.86 -1.84 49.52
CA THR A 310 -10.58 -0.62 49.92
C THR A 310 -11.70 -0.90 50.93
N LEU A 311 -12.37 -2.05 50.80
CA LEU A 311 -13.44 -2.46 51.72
C LEU A 311 -12.90 -3.07 53.03
N SER A 312 -11.65 -3.54 53.03
CA SER A 312 -10.99 -4.13 54.21
C SER A 312 -10.55 -3.09 55.25
N LYS A 313 -10.10 -3.56 56.42
CA LYS A 313 -9.42 -2.76 57.46
C LYS A 313 -7.94 -2.46 57.18
N LEU A 314 -7.42 -2.85 56.01
CA LEU A 314 -6.03 -2.54 55.65
C LEU A 314 -5.85 -1.04 55.43
N GLY A 315 -4.70 -0.53 55.88
CA GLY A 315 -4.36 0.89 55.73
C GLY A 315 -4.35 1.33 54.26
N ARG A 316 -4.71 2.60 54.03
CA ARG A 316 -4.92 3.18 52.68
C ARG A 316 -3.76 2.98 51.70
N GLY A 317 -2.51 2.91 52.18
CA GLY A 317 -1.32 2.73 51.35
C GLY A 317 -1.29 1.41 50.56
N TYR A 318 -1.88 0.33 51.09
CA TYR A 318 -1.89 -0.98 50.39
C TYR A 318 -2.68 -0.95 49.07
N ARG A 319 -3.57 0.03 48.89
CA ARG A 319 -4.36 0.20 47.66
C ARG A 319 -3.49 0.59 46.47
N ALA A 320 -2.33 1.22 46.73
CA ALA A 320 -1.36 1.55 45.68
C ALA A 320 -0.74 0.31 45.02
N VAL A 321 -0.80 -0.87 45.64
CA VAL A 321 -0.31 -2.13 45.04
C VAL A 321 -1.07 -2.48 43.75
N ALA A 322 -2.35 -2.14 43.67
CA ALA A 322 -3.16 -2.33 42.47
C ALA A 322 -2.62 -1.52 41.26
N ALA A 323 -1.87 -0.44 41.51
CA ALA A 323 -1.26 0.36 40.46
C ALA A 323 -0.27 -0.45 39.61
N ILE A 324 0.38 -1.46 40.17
CA ILE A 324 1.29 -2.34 39.41
C ILE A 324 0.51 -3.07 38.31
N ALA A 325 -0.64 -3.65 38.64
CA ALA A 325 -1.49 -4.36 37.69
C ALA A 325 -2.05 -3.40 36.62
N TRP A 326 -2.46 -2.18 37.01
CA TRP A 326 -2.92 -1.17 36.06
C TRP A 326 -1.80 -0.68 35.13
N VAL A 327 -0.60 -0.42 35.63
CA VAL A 327 0.54 0.02 34.80
C VAL A 327 0.82 -1.04 33.74
N LEU A 328 0.92 -2.31 34.13
CA LEU A 328 1.17 -3.42 33.22
C LEU A 328 0.01 -3.64 32.23
N GLY A 329 -1.23 -3.57 32.69
CA GLY A 329 -2.41 -3.75 31.85
C GLY A 329 -2.59 -2.63 30.83
N ILE A 330 -2.52 -1.37 31.27
CA ILE A 330 -2.67 -0.19 30.41
C ILE A 330 -1.49 -0.09 29.43
N SER A 331 -0.24 -0.32 29.85
CA SER A 331 0.91 -0.27 28.93
C SER A 331 0.78 -1.34 27.84
N THR A 332 0.40 -2.56 28.23
CA THR A 332 0.20 -3.67 27.30
C THR A 332 -0.92 -3.36 26.31
N LEU A 333 -2.04 -2.83 26.82
CA LEU A 333 -3.19 -2.47 25.99
C LEU A 333 -2.86 -1.36 24.99
N VAL A 334 -2.24 -0.26 25.44
CA VAL A 334 -1.83 0.87 24.57
C VAL A 334 -0.82 0.41 23.51
N ALA A 335 0.18 -0.38 23.89
CA ALA A 335 1.14 -0.95 22.94
C ALA A 335 0.44 -1.87 21.91
N ALA A 336 -0.49 -2.72 22.35
CA ALA A 336 -1.23 -3.63 21.49
C ALA A 336 -2.21 -2.91 20.55
N TYR A 337 -2.78 -1.77 20.96
CA TYR A 337 -3.55 -0.90 20.05
C TYR A 337 -2.69 -0.35 18.92
N LYS A 338 -1.41 -0.06 19.19
CA LYS A 338 -0.43 0.34 18.16
C LYS A 338 0.14 -0.84 17.36
N GLY A 339 -0.29 -2.07 17.63
CA GLY A 339 0.14 -3.28 16.92
C GLY A 339 1.43 -3.90 17.45
N MET A 340 1.82 -3.57 18.68
CA MET A 340 3.04 -4.07 19.31
C MET A 340 2.72 -5.00 20.49
N CYS A 341 3.42 -6.13 20.56
CA CYS A 341 3.52 -6.96 21.74
C CYS A 341 4.74 -6.53 22.56
N VAL A 342 4.53 -6.26 23.86
CA VAL A 342 5.59 -5.81 24.79
C VAL A 342 6.68 -6.87 24.95
N VAL A 343 6.32 -8.17 24.96
CA VAL A 343 7.29 -9.28 25.09
C VAL A 343 8.22 -9.32 23.88
N LEU A 344 7.66 -9.26 22.67
CA LEU A 344 8.46 -9.22 21.44
C LEU A 344 9.34 -7.97 21.37
N HIS A 345 8.79 -6.85 21.81
CA HIS A 345 9.53 -5.59 21.84
C HIS A 345 10.76 -5.68 22.76
N GLY A 346 10.62 -6.24 23.97
CA GLY A 346 11.75 -6.40 24.90
C GLY A 346 12.87 -7.29 24.36
N MET A 347 12.56 -8.18 23.42
CA MET A 347 13.54 -9.01 22.71
C MET A 347 13.98 -8.39 21.37
N HIS A 348 13.48 -7.21 21.00
CA HIS A 348 13.60 -6.62 19.65
C HIS A 348 13.29 -7.62 18.52
N HIS A 349 12.32 -8.49 18.78
CA HIS A 349 11.88 -9.51 17.85
C HIS A 349 10.60 -9.06 17.13
N ARG A 350 10.38 -9.62 15.95
CA ARG A 350 9.09 -9.61 15.25
C ARG A 350 8.67 -11.04 14.94
N HIS A 351 7.38 -11.26 14.72
CA HIS A 351 6.93 -12.49 14.08
C HIS A 351 7.43 -12.57 12.63
N VAL A 352 7.89 -13.75 12.28
CA VAL A 352 8.17 -14.14 10.91
C VAL A 352 6.86 -14.09 10.11
N ARG A 353 6.90 -13.53 8.90
CA ARG A 353 5.69 -13.37 8.07
C ARG A 353 5.24 -14.73 7.52
N PRO A 354 3.95 -14.89 7.18
CA PRO A 354 3.43 -16.16 6.66
C PRO A 354 4.24 -16.76 5.50
N TRP A 355 4.60 -15.93 4.52
CA TRP A 355 5.44 -16.30 3.38
C TRP A 355 6.92 -16.55 3.72
N GLU A 356 7.40 -16.15 4.91
CA GLU A 356 8.76 -16.43 5.39
C GLU A 356 8.83 -17.68 6.28
N LEU A 357 7.69 -18.14 6.82
CA LEU A 357 7.61 -19.25 7.78
C LEU A 357 7.99 -20.60 7.15
N PHE A 358 7.62 -20.82 5.89
CA PHE A 358 7.69 -22.14 5.23
C PHE A 358 8.82 -22.28 4.21
N VAL A 359 9.55 -21.20 3.90
CA VAL A 359 10.63 -21.19 2.89
C VAL A 359 11.81 -22.10 3.30
N GLN A 360 11.97 -22.39 4.59
CA GLN A 360 13.08 -23.21 5.09
C GLN A 360 12.84 -24.72 5.01
N ASP A 361 11.59 -25.19 5.03
CA ASP A 361 11.29 -26.64 5.03
C ASP A 361 11.40 -27.26 3.63
N ASP A 362 11.15 -26.47 2.58
CA ASP A 362 10.89 -27.02 1.24
C ASP A 362 12.07 -26.84 0.25
N GLY A 363 13.21 -26.25 0.68
CA GLY A 363 14.38 -26.03 -0.18
C GLY A 363 14.15 -25.08 -1.37
N GLU A 364 12.98 -24.44 -1.43
CA GLU A 364 12.61 -23.51 -2.50
C GLU A 364 13.45 -22.23 -2.40
N LYS A 365 14.14 -21.90 -3.50
CA LYS A 365 14.88 -20.65 -3.60
C LYS A 365 13.88 -19.50 -3.49
N PRO A 366 14.16 -18.45 -2.68
CA PRO A 366 13.27 -17.32 -2.49
C PRO A 366 12.86 -16.74 -3.85
N ASN A 367 11.57 -16.43 -3.98
CA ASN A 367 10.84 -16.21 -5.23
C ASN A 367 11.46 -15.09 -6.10
N LYS A 368 12.50 -15.42 -6.88
CA LYS A 368 13.22 -14.49 -7.78
C LYS A 368 12.31 -13.88 -8.86
N ARG A 369 11.14 -14.48 -9.09
CA ARG A 369 10.14 -14.02 -10.06
C ARG A 369 9.43 -12.74 -9.62
N SER A 370 9.41 -12.43 -8.32
CA SER A 370 8.78 -11.21 -7.80
C SER A 370 9.37 -9.95 -8.46
N PHE A 371 10.67 -9.92 -8.73
CA PHE A 371 11.36 -8.79 -9.37
C PHE A 371 11.38 -8.85 -10.91
N ASP A 372 10.81 -9.89 -11.53
CA ASP A 372 10.70 -9.95 -12.99
C ASP A 372 9.76 -8.84 -13.47
N SER A 373 10.22 -8.00 -14.39
CA SER A 373 9.41 -6.91 -14.96
C SER A 373 8.36 -7.39 -15.95
N PHE A 374 8.47 -8.59 -16.51
CA PHE A 374 7.57 -9.08 -17.55
C PHE A 374 6.96 -10.45 -17.24
N GLY A 375 6.81 -10.75 -15.95
CA GLY A 375 6.20 -11.99 -15.49
C GLY A 375 4.67 -12.00 -15.61
N SER A 376 4.08 -13.14 -15.23
CA SER A 376 2.62 -13.30 -15.11
C SER A 376 2.02 -12.38 -14.04
N HIS A 377 0.69 -12.37 -13.95
CA HIS A 377 -0.06 -11.64 -12.93
C HIS A 377 0.54 -11.85 -11.52
N ASN A 378 0.53 -10.79 -10.71
CA ASN A 378 1.02 -10.80 -9.32
C ASN A 378 0.04 -11.54 -8.38
N SER A 379 -0.27 -12.82 -8.67
CA SER A 379 -1.12 -13.65 -7.80
C SER A 379 -0.26 -14.47 -6.82
N TYR A 380 -0.69 -14.50 -5.56
CA TYR A 380 -0.10 -15.35 -4.52
C TYR A 380 -1.09 -16.35 -3.90
N GLU A 381 -2.37 -16.32 -4.31
CA GLU A 381 -3.43 -17.12 -3.68
C GLU A 381 -3.17 -18.63 -3.77
N ASP A 382 -2.52 -19.03 -4.86
CA ASP A 382 -2.12 -20.42 -5.11
C ASP A 382 -0.81 -20.81 -4.42
N GLU A 383 -0.13 -19.89 -3.72
CA GLU A 383 1.13 -20.20 -3.04
C GLU A 383 0.89 -21.19 -1.89
N PRO A 384 1.69 -22.28 -1.78
CA PRO A 384 1.45 -23.34 -0.80
C PRO A 384 1.38 -22.88 0.66
N TRP A 385 2.09 -21.80 0.99
CA TRP A 385 2.09 -21.25 2.35
C TRP A 385 0.71 -20.70 2.76
N VAL A 386 -0.12 -20.24 1.82
CA VAL A 386 -1.44 -19.66 2.10
C VAL A 386 -2.31 -20.72 2.78
N VAL A 387 -2.47 -21.88 2.13
CA VAL A 387 -3.24 -23.01 2.65
C VAL A 387 -2.63 -23.54 3.96
N LYS A 388 -1.29 -23.65 4.04
CA LYS A 388 -0.58 -24.09 5.25
C LYS A 388 -0.83 -23.13 6.43
N TYR A 389 -0.86 -21.83 6.19
CA TYR A 389 -1.04 -20.81 7.23
C TYR A 389 -2.51 -20.64 7.65
N GLU A 390 -3.46 -20.75 6.72
CA GLU A 390 -4.89 -20.71 7.03
C GLU A 390 -5.31 -21.85 7.96
N ARG A 391 -4.86 -23.07 7.67
CA ARG A 391 -5.13 -24.27 8.49
C ARG A 391 -4.51 -24.25 9.88
N ARG A 392 -3.59 -23.33 10.20
CA ARG A 392 -3.00 -23.24 11.55
C ARG A 392 -3.98 -22.70 12.57
N ASN A 393 -4.07 -23.39 13.71
CA ASN A 393 -4.84 -22.97 14.88
C ASN A 393 -4.35 -21.62 15.43
N VAL A 394 -5.27 -20.84 15.99
CA VAL A 394 -4.98 -19.48 16.53
C VAL A 394 -3.90 -19.51 17.61
N VAL A 395 -3.91 -20.50 18.52
CA VAL A 395 -2.88 -20.63 19.56
C VAL A 395 -1.49 -20.79 18.93
N ARG A 396 -1.37 -21.60 17.88
CA ARG A 396 -0.09 -21.78 17.17
C ARG A 396 0.34 -20.49 16.48
N LYS A 397 -0.60 -19.70 15.96
CA LYS A 397 -0.34 -18.36 15.40
C LYS A 397 0.15 -17.37 16.46
N VAL A 398 -0.36 -17.43 17.70
CA VAL A 398 0.11 -16.57 18.80
C VAL A 398 1.59 -16.83 19.11
N PHE A 399 2.04 -18.07 19.03
CA PHE A 399 3.42 -18.49 19.28
C PHE A 399 4.17 -18.85 17.99
N ASP A 400 3.88 -18.15 16.88
CA ASP A 400 4.63 -18.31 15.64
C ASP A 400 6.11 -17.94 15.84
N ARG A 401 6.95 -18.45 14.92
CA ARG A 401 8.38 -18.18 14.95
C ARG A 401 8.66 -16.68 14.92
N GLU A 402 9.63 -16.27 15.71
CA GLU A 402 10.08 -14.90 15.82
C GLU A 402 11.52 -14.75 15.31
N VAL A 403 11.86 -13.54 14.85
CA VAL A 403 13.17 -13.19 14.31
C VAL A 403 13.58 -11.80 14.80
N TRP A 404 14.87 -11.63 15.05
CA TRP A 404 15.45 -10.35 15.44
C TRP A 404 15.29 -9.28 14.37
N ILE A 405 14.93 -8.07 14.78
CA ILE A 405 14.85 -6.90 13.91
C ILE A 405 16.26 -6.33 13.72
N GLN A 406 16.82 -6.54 12.54
CA GLN A 406 18.18 -6.07 12.24
C GLN A 406 18.22 -4.54 12.09
N GLU A 407 17.20 -3.96 11.46
CA GLU A 407 17.10 -2.53 11.18
C GLU A 407 17.08 -1.67 12.48
N PRO A 408 18.12 -0.87 12.75
CA PRO A 408 18.19 -0.05 13.96
C PRO A 408 17.13 1.07 13.98
N ALA A 409 16.81 1.68 12.85
CA ALA A 409 15.82 2.77 12.81
C ALA A 409 14.42 2.28 13.18
N LEU A 410 14.07 1.06 12.76
CA LEU A 410 12.80 0.44 13.12
C LEU A 410 12.71 0.14 14.63
N ARG A 411 13.82 -0.32 15.23
CA ARG A 411 13.90 -0.52 16.69
C ARG A 411 13.73 0.79 17.45
N GLN A 412 14.41 1.86 17.04
CA GLN A 412 14.24 3.19 17.65
C GLN A 412 12.79 3.68 17.62
N ILE A 413 12.07 3.46 16.51
CA ILE A 413 10.64 3.77 16.43
C ILE A 413 9.84 2.95 17.45
N GLN A 414 10.09 1.65 17.54
CA GLN A 414 9.39 0.78 18.50
C GLN A 414 9.70 1.18 19.95
N ASP A 415 10.95 1.52 20.27
CA ASP A 415 11.40 1.98 21.58
C ASP A 415 10.66 3.27 21.98
N THR A 416 10.59 4.26 21.07
CA THR A 416 9.85 5.50 21.32
C THR A 416 8.36 5.24 21.55
N ILE A 417 7.73 4.37 20.75
CA ILE A 417 6.32 4.02 20.92
C ILE A 417 6.08 3.32 22.27
N PHE A 418 6.99 2.44 22.68
CA PHE A 418 6.90 1.73 23.96
C PHE A 418 7.04 2.70 25.13
N VAL A 419 8.01 3.61 25.10
CA VAL A 419 8.19 4.66 26.12
C VAL A 419 6.95 5.55 26.22
N GLN A 420 6.38 5.97 25.07
CA GLN A 420 5.11 6.71 25.07
C GLN A 420 3.97 5.93 25.75
N ALA A 421 3.86 4.62 25.48
CA ALA A 421 2.84 3.77 26.09
C ALA A 421 3.05 3.60 27.61
N LEU A 422 4.29 3.48 28.05
CA LEU A 422 4.66 3.38 29.46
C LEU A 422 4.41 4.69 30.22
N LEU A 423 4.77 5.84 29.64
CA LEU A 423 4.49 7.14 30.24
C LEU A 423 2.98 7.37 30.39
N ALA A 424 2.20 7.04 29.35
CA ALA A 424 0.75 7.09 29.43
C ALA A 424 0.21 6.15 30.53
N SER A 425 0.70 4.91 30.61
CA SER A 425 0.20 3.96 31.61
C SER A 425 0.53 4.38 33.05
N VAL A 426 1.71 4.95 33.31
CA VAL A 426 2.08 5.48 34.63
C VAL A 426 1.18 6.65 35.02
N LEU A 427 0.90 7.57 34.10
CA LEU A 427 -0.01 8.70 34.36
C LEU A 427 -1.43 8.22 34.69
N LEU A 428 -2.03 7.37 33.84
CA LEU A 428 -3.39 6.88 34.07
C LEU A 428 -3.49 6.03 35.35
N SER A 429 -2.51 5.15 35.59
CA SER A 429 -2.50 4.31 36.81
C SER A 429 -2.26 5.12 38.07
N GLY A 430 -1.46 6.20 38.00
CA GLY A 430 -1.26 7.12 39.11
C GLY A 430 -2.54 7.85 39.51
N VAL A 431 -3.33 8.31 38.52
CA VAL A 431 -4.65 8.90 38.76
C VAL A 431 -5.60 7.88 39.41
N LEU A 432 -5.66 6.65 38.89
CA LEU A 432 -6.48 5.60 39.46
C LEU A 432 -6.06 5.27 40.91
N ALA A 433 -4.76 5.14 41.17
CA ALA A 433 -4.24 4.88 42.49
C ALA A 433 -4.58 6.01 43.47
N ALA A 434 -4.45 7.27 43.05
CA ALA A 434 -4.80 8.43 43.87
C ALA A 434 -6.29 8.41 44.25
N ILE A 435 -7.19 8.08 43.31
CA ILE A 435 -8.62 7.93 43.57
C ILE A 435 -8.85 6.87 44.66
N PHE A 436 -8.33 5.67 44.48
CA PHE A 436 -8.54 4.57 45.44
C PHE A 436 -7.90 4.82 46.81
N VAL A 437 -6.74 5.48 46.87
CA VAL A 437 -6.08 5.86 48.13
C VAL A 437 -6.88 6.95 48.88
N ALA A 438 -7.56 7.85 48.16
CA ALA A 438 -8.36 8.93 48.74
C ALA A 438 -9.70 8.46 49.34
N VAL A 439 -10.25 7.32 48.88
CA VAL A 439 -11.49 6.76 49.45
C VAL A 439 -11.29 6.47 50.95
N PRO A 440 -12.28 6.71 51.83
CA PRO A 440 -12.19 6.25 53.22
C PRO A 440 -12.12 4.71 53.35
N GLU A 441 -11.87 4.20 54.54
CA GLU A 441 -11.90 2.75 54.79
C GLU A 441 -13.36 2.27 54.91
N GLY A 442 -13.69 1.17 54.23
CA GLY A 442 -15.04 0.61 54.26
C GLY A 442 -15.37 -0.21 55.51
N HIS A 443 -14.34 -0.72 56.21
CA HIS A 443 -14.43 -1.53 57.43
C HIS A 443 -15.39 -2.74 57.35
N LEU A 444 -15.56 -3.34 56.17
CA LEU A 444 -16.51 -4.44 55.93
C LEU A 444 -16.02 -5.80 56.44
N PHE A 445 -14.71 -6.04 56.43
CA PHE A 445 -14.08 -7.27 56.95
C PHE A 445 -12.71 -6.98 57.55
#